data_AF-A0A397SRY1-F1
#
_entry.id   AF-A0A397SRY1-F1
#
_cell.length_a   1.000
_cell.length_b   1.000
_cell.length_c   1.000
_cell.angle_alpha   90.00
_cell.angle_beta   90.00
_cell.angle_gamma   90.00
#
_symmetry.space_group_name_H-M   'P 1'
#
loop_
_entity.id
_entity.type
_entity.pdbx_description
1 polymer ?
#
loop_
_entity_poly.entity_id
_entity_poly.type
_entity_poly.pdbx_seq_one_letter_code
_entity_poly.pdbx_strand_id
1 'polypeptide(L)'
;MGKPLHPFHSYFKLVSNPNNKSNKFAICLYCIEEHTQNIAVFKKECHVVNKAKSCHDHLTKCENFKSQYSESEYTEILALSNNDDNYKIKEVTDKRKEKSLTWGAKDISSEQSKTSNVIFHIKDIMEQAHKYQINIKCFVSDSAGEYATARRQICIEYKDKIFLSCMAHQINLVFGNIFKESKKYKEISTKVI
;
A
#
# COMPACT_ATOMS: atom_id res chain seq x y z
N MET A 1 -13.93 -16.66 -20.15
CA MET A 1 -14.68 -15.73 -19.28
C MET A 1 -14.49 -16.18 -17.84
N GLY A 2 -13.87 -15.36 -16.99
CA GLY A 2 -13.58 -15.74 -15.60
C GLY A 2 -14.86 -15.77 -14.77
N LYS A 3 -14.96 -16.72 -13.82
CA LYS A 3 -16.06 -16.74 -12.84
C LYS A 3 -16.05 -15.44 -12.02
N PRO A 4 -17.22 -14.92 -11.62
CA PRO A 4 -17.29 -13.74 -10.76
C PRO A 4 -16.49 -13.98 -9.47
N LEU A 5 -15.74 -12.96 -9.05
CA LEU A 5 -14.98 -13.00 -7.80
C LEU A 5 -15.97 -12.97 -6.64
N HIS A 6 -15.80 -13.87 -5.67
CA HIS A 6 -16.60 -13.89 -4.45
C HIS A 6 -16.12 -12.85 -3.43
N PRO A 7 -16.96 -12.43 -2.45
CA PRO A 7 -16.63 -11.37 -1.49
C PRO A 7 -15.33 -11.58 -0.71
N PHE A 8 -14.99 -12.83 -0.39
CA PHE A 8 -13.78 -13.16 0.38
C PHE A 8 -12.47 -13.20 -0.45
N HIS A 9 -12.49 -12.94 -1.76
CA HIS A 9 -11.32 -13.13 -2.63
C HIS A 9 -10.10 -12.33 -2.15
N SER A 10 -10.32 -11.12 -1.59
CA SER A 10 -9.24 -10.24 -1.10
C SER A 10 -8.41 -10.85 0.04
N TYR A 11 -8.92 -11.85 0.76
CA TYR A 11 -8.23 -12.48 1.89
C TYR A 11 -7.44 -13.73 1.49
N PHE A 12 -7.47 -14.12 0.20
CA PHE A 12 -6.85 -15.35 -0.28
C PHE A 12 -5.98 -15.11 -1.51
N LYS A 13 -4.85 -15.81 -1.58
CA LYS A 13 -3.98 -15.89 -2.75
C LYS A 13 -4.24 -17.19 -3.51
N LEU A 14 -4.42 -17.10 -4.83
CA LEU A 14 -4.58 -18.27 -5.68
C LEU A 14 -3.22 -18.88 -6.05
N VAL A 15 -3.02 -20.16 -5.73
CA VAL A 15 -1.80 -20.91 -6.02
C VAL A 15 -2.14 -22.19 -6.77
N SER A 16 -1.25 -22.62 -7.66
CA SER A 16 -1.40 -23.89 -8.38
C SER A 16 -1.44 -25.07 -7.42
N ASN A 17 -2.43 -25.95 -7.57
CA ASN A 17 -2.51 -27.16 -6.77
C ASN A 17 -1.43 -28.16 -7.23
N PRO A 18 -0.53 -28.63 -6.35
CA PRO A 18 0.48 -29.63 -6.69
C PRO A 18 -0.12 -30.98 -7.12
N ASN A 19 -1.32 -31.33 -6.65
CA ASN A 19 -1.99 -32.60 -6.92
C ASN A 19 -2.91 -32.56 -8.16
N ASN A 20 -3.37 -31.38 -8.59
CA ASN A 20 -4.25 -31.24 -9.76
C ASN A 20 -4.00 -29.91 -10.47
N LYS A 21 -3.25 -29.96 -11.58
CA LYS A 21 -2.83 -28.77 -12.34
C LYS A 21 -4.00 -27.91 -12.87
N SER A 22 -5.20 -28.48 -13.01
CA SER A 22 -6.38 -27.77 -13.52
C SER A 22 -7.10 -26.95 -12.46
N ASN A 23 -6.90 -27.23 -11.16
CA ASN A 23 -7.56 -26.55 -10.06
C ASN A 23 -6.57 -25.69 -9.25
N LYS A 24 -6.88 -24.43 -8.98
CA LYS A 24 -6.08 -23.57 -8.10
C LYS A 24 -6.61 -23.62 -6.67
N PHE A 25 -5.72 -23.64 -5.69
CA PHE A 25 -6.06 -23.46 -4.28
C PHE A 25 -6.12 -21.97 -3.92
N ALA A 26 -7.00 -21.64 -2.99
CA ALA A 26 -7.05 -20.36 -2.32
C ALA A 26 -6.36 -20.51 -0.96
N ILE A 27 -5.26 -19.79 -0.75
CA ILE A 27 -4.46 -19.81 0.48
C ILE A 27 -4.71 -18.53 1.24
N CYS A 28 -5.05 -18.61 2.52
CA CYS A 28 -5.26 -17.44 3.36
C CYS A 28 -3.98 -16.60 3.46
N LEU A 29 -4.09 -15.29 3.24
CA LEU A 29 -2.94 -14.37 3.28
C LEU A 29 -2.27 -14.36 4.66
N TYR A 30 -3.05 -14.43 5.73
CA TYR A 30 -2.53 -14.44 7.10
C TYR A 30 -1.83 -15.75 7.47
N CYS A 31 -2.24 -16.87 6.87
CA CYS A 31 -1.47 -18.11 6.98
C CYS A 31 -0.14 -18.03 6.21
N ILE A 32 -0.07 -17.26 5.13
CA ILE A 32 1.18 -17.04 4.38
C ILE A 32 2.14 -16.17 5.19
N GLU A 33 1.64 -15.13 5.86
CA GLU A 33 2.47 -14.27 6.71
C GLU A 33 3.11 -15.05 7.87
N GLU A 34 2.35 -15.93 8.51
CA GLU A 34 2.82 -16.70 9.68
C GLU A 34 3.75 -17.87 9.30
N HIS A 35 3.44 -18.59 8.21
CA HIS A 35 4.13 -19.86 7.91
C HIS A 35 4.93 -19.85 6.60
N THR A 36 4.89 -18.77 5.81
CA THR A 36 5.34 -18.71 4.40
C THR A 36 4.47 -19.51 3.42
N GLN A 37 4.46 -19.08 2.15
CA GLN A 37 3.60 -19.67 1.12
C GLN A 37 3.88 -21.16 0.89
N ASN A 38 5.14 -21.60 0.97
CA ASN A 38 5.51 -22.99 0.71
C ASN A 38 4.91 -23.92 1.77
N ILE A 39 4.97 -23.55 3.05
CA ILE A 39 4.41 -24.36 4.14
C ILE A 39 2.88 -24.33 4.11
N ALA A 40 2.29 -23.16 3.84
CA ALA A 40 0.83 -23.00 3.76
C ALA A 40 0.18 -23.82 2.63
N VAL A 41 0.90 -24.09 1.53
CA VAL A 41 0.44 -24.99 0.45
C VAL A 41 0.33 -26.44 0.93
N PHE A 42 1.25 -26.92 1.77
CA PHE A 42 1.26 -28.31 2.24
C PHE A 42 0.40 -28.51 3.50
N LYS A 43 0.18 -27.47 4.30
CA LYS A 43 -0.69 -27.53 5.48
C LYS A 43 -2.15 -27.42 5.06
N LYS A 44 -2.89 -28.53 5.17
CA LYS A 44 -4.31 -28.65 4.77
C LYS A 44 -5.23 -27.62 5.43
N GLU A 45 -4.85 -27.10 6.59
CA GLU A 45 -5.61 -26.11 7.35
C GLU A 45 -5.49 -24.70 6.77
N CYS A 46 -4.46 -24.42 5.97
CA CYS A 46 -4.13 -23.08 5.47
C CYS A 46 -4.64 -22.80 4.05
N HIS A 47 -5.17 -23.82 3.37
CA HIS A 47 -5.65 -23.70 2.00
C HIS A 47 -7.02 -24.34 1.81
N VAL A 48 -7.83 -23.74 0.94
CA VAL A 48 -9.16 -24.21 0.58
C VAL A 48 -9.39 -24.14 -0.92
N VAL A 49 -10.51 -24.72 -1.37
CA VAL A 49 -10.99 -24.52 -2.73
C VAL A 49 -11.54 -23.09 -2.84
N ASN A 50 -11.29 -22.43 -3.98
CA ASN A 50 -11.77 -21.07 -4.26
C ASN A 50 -13.30 -21.02 -4.47
N LYS A 51 -14.05 -21.20 -3.39
CA LYS A 51 -15.51 -21.13 -3.30
C LYS A 51 -15.87 -20.30 -2.08
N ALA A 52 -16.86 -19.41 -2.20
CA ALA A 52 -17.25 -18.49 -1.13
C ALA A 52 -17.48 -19.19 0.22
N LYS A 53 -18.23 -20.30 0.21
CA LYS A 53 -18.50 -21.11 1.41
C LYS A 53 -17.22 -21.68 2.03
N SER A 54 -16.34 -22.25 1.22
CA SER A 54 -15.07 -22.82 1.70
C SER A 54 -14.12 -21.76 2.25
N CYS A 55 -14.09 -20.57 1.65
CA CYS A 55 -13.32 -19.44 2.15
C CYS A 55 -13.90 -18.91 3.48
N HIS A 56 -15.23 -18.78 3.60
CA HIS A 56 -15.89 -18.41 4.84
C HIS A 56 -15.65 -19.43 5.97
N ASP A 57 -15.82 -20.72 5.68
CA ASP A 57 -15.56 -21.81 6.62
C ASP A 57 -14.09 -21.84 7.11
N HIS A 58 -13.15 -21.38 6.29
CA HIS A 58 -11.76 -21.21 6.72
C HIS A 58 -11.61 -19.97 7.62
N LEU A 59 -12.10 -18.81 7.20
CA LEU A 59 -11.98 -17.56 7.97
C LEU A 59 -12.62 -17.68 9.36
N THR A 60 -13.72 -18.44 9.49
CA THR A 60 -14.38 -18.70 10.78
C THR A 60 -13.53 -19.50 11.77
N LYS A 61 -12.58 -20.30 11.28
CA LYS A 61 -11.75 -21.22 12.08
C LYS A 61 -10.28 -20.80 12.16
N CYS A 62 -9.87 -19.84 11.33
CA CYS A 62 -8.48 -19.45 11.22
C CYS A 62 -8.08 -18.52 12.36
N GLU A 63 -7.29 -19.04 13.30
CA GLU A 63 -6.76 -18.26 14.43
C GLU A 63 -5.94 -17.05 13.97
N ASN A 64 -5.08 -17.26 12.96
CA ASN A 64 -4.25 -16.19 12.38
C ASN A 64 -5.08 -15.07 11.73
N PHE A 65 -6.28 -15.39 11.24
CA PHE A 65 -7.19 -14.39 10.72
C PHE A 65 -7.90 -13.67 11.87
N LYS A 66 -8.40 -14.41 12.85
CA LYS A 66 -9.09 -13.85 14.02
C LYS A 66 -8.20 -12.89 14.82
N SER A 67 -6.90 -13.19 14.95
CA SER A 67 -5.95 -12.34 15.69
C SER A 67 -5.66 -10.99 15.04
N GLN A 68 -6.04 -10.78 13.77
CA GLN A 68 -5.73 -9.59 12.99
C GLN A 68 -6.85 -8.54 13.00
N TYR A 69 -8.02 -8.89 13.51
CA TYR A 69 -9.20 -8.03 13.50
C TYR A 69 -9.79 -7.90 14.91
N SER A 70 -10.40 -6.75 15.19
CA SER A 70 -11.26 -6.63 16.38
C SER A 70 -12.51 -7.50 16.23
N GLU A 71 -13.12 -7.94 17.33
CA GLU A 71 -14.34 -8.79 17.30
C GLU A 71 -15.49 -8.14 16.49
N SER A 72 -15.61 -6.80 16.48
CA SER A 72 -16.59 -6.10 15.65
C SER A 72 -16.27 -6.17 14.14
N GLU A 73 -15.00 -6.04 13.76
CA GLU A 73 -14.60 -6.11 12.35
C GLU A 73 -14.67 -7.55 11.83
N TYR A 74 -14.30 -8.52 12.66
CA TYR A 74 -14.39 -9.93 12.36
C TYR A 74 -15.84 -10.35 12.06
N THR A 75 -16.80 -9.91 12.87
CA THR A 75 -18.22 -10.21 12.66
C THR A 75 -18.78 -9.52 11.40
N GLU A 76 -18.37 -8.28 11.11
CA GLU A 76 -18.71 -7.59 9.85
C GLU A 76 -18.18 -8.31 8.61
N ILE A 77 -16.93 -8.78 8.64
CA ILE A 77 -16.32 -9.50 7.51
C ILE A 77 -17.03 -10.84 7.29
N LEU A 78 -17.31 -11.60 8.35
CA LEU A 78 -18.03 -12.86 8.24
C LEU A 78 -19.49 -12.70 7.80
N ALA A 79 -20.11 -11.54 8.08
CA ALA A 79 -21.46 -11.21 7.65
C ALA A 79 -21.56 -10.88 6.14
N LEU A 80 -20.43 -10.77 5.42
CA LEU A 80 -20.42 -10.59 3.96
C LEU A 80 -20.97 -11.80 3.18
N SER A 81 -21.29 -12.90 3.87
CA SER A 81 -22.07 -13.98 3.28
C SER A 81 -23.52 -13.53 3.12
N ASN A 82 -23.91 -13.06 1.93
CA ASN A 82 -25.14 -13.47 1.21
C ASN A 82 -25.30 -12.67 -0.09
N ASN A 83 -25.75 -13.40 -1.12
CA ASN A 83 -26.19 -12.99 -2.46
C ASN A 83 -25.13 -13.04 -3.58
N ASP A 84 -25.22 -14.15 -4.34
CA ASP A 84 -25.23 -14.24 -5.81
C ASP A 84 -24.26 -13.37 -6.60
N ASP A 85 -23.31 -14.04 -7.28
CA ASP A 85 -22.72 -13.90 -8.63
C ASP A 85 -22.64 -12.54 -9.37
N ASN A 86 -23.10 -11.44 -8.79
CA ASN A 86 -23.17 -10.07 -9.29
C ASN A 86 -22.61 -9.07 -8.26
N TYR A 87 -21.68 -9.50 -7.40
CA TYR A 87 -20.92 -8.59 -6.55
C TYR A 87 -20.04 -7.70 -7.43
N LYS A 88 -20.48 -6.46 -7.68
CA LYS A 88 -19.59 -5.41 -8.18
C LYS A 88 -18.47 -5.27 -7.16
N ILE A 89 -17.24 -5.52 -7.60
CA ILE A 89 -16.02 -5.25 -6.83
C ILE A 89 -16.09 -3.77 -6.44
N LYS A 90 -16.55 -3.46 -5.23
CA LYS A 90 -15.99 -2.31 -4.54
C LYS A 90 -14.57 -2.74 -4.28
N GLU A 91 -13.61 -1.99 -4.84
CA GLU A 91 -12.23 -2.10 -4.38
C GLU A 91 -12.31 -2.17 -2.86
N VAL A 92 -11.88 -3.30 -2.30
CA VAL A 92 -11.54 -3.35 -0.90
C VAL A 92 -10.30 -2.46 -0.83
N THR A 93 -10.54 -1.15 -0.78
CA THR A 93 -9.59 -0.24 -0.17
C THR A 93 -9.31 -0.88 1.17
N ASP A 94 -8.06 -1.26 1.36
CA ASP A 94 -7.53 -1.73 2.62
C ASP A 94 -8.09 -0.82 3.71
N LYS A 95 -9.14 -1.28 4.41
CA LYS A 95 -9.78 -0.53 5.50
C LYS A 95 -8.92 -0.63 6.75
N ARG A 96 -7.60 -0.59 6.62
CA ARG A 96 -6.84 0.19 7.58
C ARG A 96 -7.57 1.53 7.61
N LYS A 97 -8.22 1.84 8.74
CA LYS A 97 -8.40 3.24 9.11
C LYS A 97 -6.97 3.76 9.22
N GLU A 98 -6.38 4.14 8.09
CA GLU A 98 -5.19 4.94 8.04
C GLU A 98 -5.63 6.27 8.61
N LYS A 99 -5.61 6.34 9.94
CA LYS A 99 -5.71 7.60 10.65
C LYS A 99 -4.47 8.36 10.24
N SER A 100 -4.61 9.19 9.20
CA SER A 100 -3.60 10.17 8.84
C SER A 100 -3.45 11.10 10.04
N LEU A 101 -2.33 10.98 10.74
CA LEU A 101 -1.97 11.88 11.83
C LEU A 101 -1.14 13.01 11.23
N THR A 102 -1.64 14.24 11.37
CA THR A 102 -0.90 15.43 10.96
C THR A 102 0.05 15.83 12.10
N TRP A 103 1.35 15.74 11.86
CA TRP A 103 2.38 16.16 12.84
C TRP A 103 2.35 17.67 13.12
N GLY A 104 2.01 18.46 12.09
CA GLY A 104 1.97 19.92 12.12
C GLY A 104 2.49 20.50 10.80
N ALA A 105 2.41 21.83 10.66
CA ALA A 105 3.01 22.56 9.56
C ALA A 105 3.96 23.61 10.12
N LYS A 106 5.20 23.62 9.63
CA LYS A 106 6.20 24.63 9.96
C LYS A 106 6.45 25.46 8.70
N ASP A 107 6.21 26.76 8.79
CA ASP A 107 6.54 27.66 7.70
C ASP A 107 8.06 27.81 7.61
N ILE A 108 8.60 27.48 6.44
CA ILE A 108 10.02 27.55 6.10
C ILE A 108 10.27 28.46 4.88
N SER A 109 9.26 29.23 4.45
CA SER A 109 9.33 30.08 3.26
C SER A 109 10.38 31.20 3.36
N SER A 110 10.71 31.62 4.58
CA SER A 110 11.74 32.63 4.86
C SER A 110 13.16 32.09 4.82
N GLU A 111 13.33 30.76 4.80
CA GLU A 111 14.63 30.12 4.68
C GLU A 111 14.96 29.86 3.20
N GLN A 112 16.16 30.23 2.75
CA GLN A 112 16.63 29.78 1.44
C GLN A 112 16.63 28.24 1.43
N SER A 113 16.07 27.64 0.38
CA SER A 113 15.94 26.20 0.16
C SER A 113 17.29 25.52 -0.10
N LYS A 114 18.27 25.72 0.77
CA LYS A 114 19.57 25.04 0.69
C LYS A 114 19.42 23.59 1.13
N THR A 115 20.18 22.72 0.47
CA THR A 115 20.28 21.29 0.84
C THR A 115 20.54 21.09 2.34
N SER A 116 21.40 21.92 2.94
CA SER A 116 21.71 21.89 4.38
C SER A 116 20.49 22.11 5.27
N ASN A 117 19.60 23.03 4.90
CA ASN A 117 18.42 23.38 5.68
C ASN A 117 17.41 22.24 5.62
N VAL A 118 17.21 21.64 4.43
CA VAL A 118 16.37 20.46 4.25
C VAL A 118 16.86 19.29 5.12
N ILE A 119 18.18 19.03 5.14
CA ILE A 119 18.77 17.98 5.97
C ILE A 119 18.53 18.26 7.45
N PHE A 120 18.73 19.51 7.89
CA PHE A 120 18.49 19.93 9.26
C PHE A 120 17.03 19.67 9.68
N HIS A 121 16.06 20.09 8.87
CA HIS A 121 14.64 19.88 9.16
C HIS A 121 14.26 18.39 9.21
N ILE A 122 14.82 17.56 8.33
CA ILE A 122 14.59 16.11 8.37
C ILE A 122 15.14 15.51 9.67
N LYS A 123 16.34 15.90 10.09
CA LYS A 123 16.95 15.44 11.34
C LYS A 123 16.18 15.90 12.57
N ASP A 124 15.72 17.16 12.59
CA ASP A 124 14.87 17.72 13.65
C ASP A 124 13.57 16.92 13.80
N ILE A 125 12.88 16.63 12.69
CA ILE A 125 11.66 15.80 12.68
C ILE A 125 11.95 14.38 13.20
N MET A 126 13.08 13.79 12.82
CA MET A 126 13.49 12.46 13.31
C MET A 126 13.70 12.44 14.82
N GLU A 127 14.38 13.46 15.35
CA GLU A 127 14.63 13.59 16.79
C GLU A 127 13.33 13.80 17.56
N GLN A 128 12.44 14.67 17.06
CA GLN A 128 11.13 14.88 17.66
C GLN A 128 10.31 13.59 17.64
N ALA A 129 10.22 12.89 16.52
CA ALA A 129 9.49 11.62 16.43
C ALA A 129 10.02 10.58 17.42
N HIS A 130 11.34 10.51 17.62
CA HIS A 130 11.96 9.64 18.61
C HIS A 130 11.52 9.97 20.04
N LYS A 131 11.35 11.25 20.40
CA LYS A 131 10.83 11.67 21.72
C LYS A 131 9.41 11.15 21.99
N TYR A 132 8.60 11.02 20.95
CA TYR A 132 7.25 10.43 21.02
C TYR A 132 7.24 8.91 20.80
N GLN A 133 8.41 8.25 20.79
CA GLN A 133 8.56 6.81 20.54
C GLN A 133 8.03 6.36 19.18
N ILE A 134 8.01 7.25 18.19
CA ILE A 134 7.56 6.95 16.83
C ILE A 134 8.75 6.59 15.95
N ASN A 135 8.71 5.40 15.36
CA ASN A 135 9.76 4.91 14.48
C ASN A 135 9.46 5.26 13.01
N ILE A 136 10.12 6.28 12.48
CA ILE A 136 9.98 6.63 11.06
C ILE A 136 10.79 5.66 10.19
N LYS A 137 10.09 4.92 9.32
CA LYS A 137 10.68 3.98 8.37
C LYS A 137 10.96 4.58 6.99
N CYS A 138 10.15 5.55 6.58
CA CYS A 138 10.18 6.10 5.24
C CYS A 138 9.96 7.61 5.24
N PHE A 139 10.69 8.32 4.38
CA PHE A 139 10.52 9.73 4.10
C PHE A 139 10.16 9.93 2.62
N VAL A 140 9.16 10.76 2.36
CA VAL A 140 8.76 11.16 1.00
C VAL A 140 8.88 12.67 0.90
N SER A 141 9.70 13.17 -0.02
CA SER A 141 9.83 14.61 -0.28
C SER A 141 9.70 14.94 -1.77
N ASP A 142 9.47 16.21 -2.11
CA ASP A 142 9.32 16.65 -3.50
C ASP A 142 10.57 16.34 -4.35
N SER A 143 10.47 16.48 -5.66
CA SER A 143 11.63 16.18 -6.55
C SER A 143 12.42 17.42 -6.96
N ALA A 144 12.28 18.55 -6.26
CA ALA A 144 13.14 19.70 -6.50
C ALA A 144 14.60 19.35 -6.19
N GLY A 145 15.52 20.05 -6.84
CA GLY A 145 16.94 19.67 -6.89
C GLY A 145 17.60 19.57 -5.51
N GLU A 146 17.21 20.45 -4.60
CA GLU A 146 17.77 20.55 -3.25
C GLU A 146 17.26 19.40 -2.36
N TYR A 147 15.98 19.05 -2.45
CA TYR A 147 15.41 17.89 -1.76
C TYR A 147 15.94 16.57 -2.32
N ALA A 148 16.14 16.48 -3.64
CA ALA A 148 16.76 15.32 -4.27
C ALA A 148 18.21 15.11 -3.81
N THR A 149 18.97 16.20 -3.68
CA THR A 149 20.35 16.17 -3.16
C THR A 149 20.37 15.80 -1.68
N ALA A 150 19.48 16.38 -0.88
CA ALA A 150 19.33 16.06 0.54
C ALA A 150 19.02 14.56 0.74
N ARG A 151 18.04 14.01 0.01
CA ARG A 151 17.72 12.57 0.09
C ARG A 151 18.94 11.69 -0.20
N ARG A 152 19.75 12.02 -1.22
CA ARG A 152 20.95 11.25 -1.55
C ARG A 152 21.96 11.24 -0.40
N GLN A 153 22.19 12.40 0.22
CA GLN A 153 23.12 12.52 1.34
C GLN A 153 22.63 11.76 2.58
N ILE A 154 21.36 11.96 2.96
CA ILE A 154 20.78 11.34 4.17
C ILE A 154 20.64 9.82 3.99
N CYS A 155 20.36 9.32 2.77
CA CYS A 155 20.27 7.89 2.52
C CYS A 155 21.61 7.16 2.75
N ILE A 156 22.73 7.85 2.55
CA ILE A 156 24.06 7.31 2.86
C ILE A 156 24.28 7.26 4.39
N GLU A 157 23.82 8.28 5.11
CA GLU A 157 23.94 8.39 6.56
C GLU A 157 23.02 7.41 7.31
N TYR A 158 21.78 7.23 6.84
CA TYR A 158 20.75 6.40 7.47
C TYR A 158 20.32 5.24 6.55
N LYS A 159 21.16 4.20 6.49
CA LYS A 159 20.94 3.00 5.67
C LYS A 159 19.74 2.16 6.10
N ASP A 160 19.25 2.36 7.31
CA ASP A 160 18.10 1.67 7.89
C ASP A 160 16.75 2.30 7.51
N LYS A 161 16.75 3.41 6.77
CA LYS A 161 15.55 4.18 6.39
C LYS A 161 15.42 4.33 4.88
N ILE A 162 14.17 4.43 4.43
CA ILE A 162 13.83 4.56 3.01
C ILE A 162 13.56 6.03 2.69
N PHE A 163 14.17 6.54 1.60
CA PHE A 163 13.95 7.90 1.12
C PHE A 163 13.40 7.86 -0.31
N LEU A 164 12.17 8.34 -0.49
CA LEU A 164 11.45 8.30 -1.75
C LEU A 164 11.17 9.72 -2.29
N SER A 165 11.08 9.82 -3.61
CA SER A 165 10.57 11.01 -4.29
C SER A 165 9.04 11.01 -4.33
N CYS A 166 8.43 12.19 -4.21
CA CYS A 166 7.00 12.37 -4.32
C CYS A 166 6.48 11.99 -5.71
N MET A 167 5.55 11.03 -5.74
CA MET A 167 4.93 10.54 -6.97
C MET A 167 4.11 11.61 -7.69
N ALA A 168 3.36 12.44 -6.95
CA ALA A 168 2.55 13.51 -7.54
C ALA A 168 3.43 14.51 -8.31
N HIS A 169 4.58 14.88 -7.73
CA HIS A 169 5.53 15.77 -8.41
C HIS A 169 6.12 15.13 -9.68
N GLN A 170 6.51 13.85 -9.62
CA GLN A 170 7.02 13.12 -10.80
C GLN A 170 6.00 13.05 -11.94
N ILE A 171 4.74 12.76 -11.61
CA ILE A 171 3.65 12.71 -12.58
C ILE A 171 3.43 14.09 -13.22
N ASN A 172 3.44 15.17 -12.41
CA ASN A 172 3.31 16.53 -12.93
C ASN A 172 4.43 16.89 -13.91
N LEU A 173 5.68 16.48 -13.63
CA LEU A 173 6.79 16.68 -14.56
C LEU A 173 6.60 15.91 -15.88
N VAL A 174 6.15 14.66 -15.82
CA VAL A 174 5.87 13.85 -17.02
C VAL A 174 4.77 14.48 -17.87
N PHE A 175 3.65 14.86 -17.27
CA PHE A 175 2.58 15.54 -17.99
C PHE A 175 3.05 16.87 -18.57
N GLY A 176 3.80 17.66 -17.78
CA GLY A 176 4.40 18.90 -18.25
C GLY A 176 5.26 18.71 -19.50
N ASN A 177 6.05 17.63 -19.56
CA ASN A 177 6.86 17.30 -20.74
C ASN A 177 5.98 16.86 -21.93
N ILE A 178 4.99 16.01 -21.72
CA ILE A 178 4.05 15.59 -22.77
C ILE A 178 3.37 16.80 -23.43
N PHE A 179 2.89 17.75 -22.62
CA PHE A 179 2.26 18.96 -23.14
C PHE A 179 3.26 19.84 -23.91
N LYS A 180 4.48 20.00 -23.40
CA LYS A 180 5.55 20.75 -24.07
C LYS A 180 6.01 20.09 -25.37
N GLU A 181 5.99 18.78 -25.51
CA GLU A 181 6.44 18.11 -26.74
C GLU A 181 5.37 18.11 -27.83
N SER A 182 4.11 18.05 -27.45
CA SER A 182 3.02 18.06 -28.42
C SER A 182 2.90 19.43 -29.12
N LYS A 183 2.92 19.44 -30.45
CA LYS A 183 2.70 20.66 -31.25
C LYS A 183 1.28 21.22 -31.02
N LYS A 184 0.29 20.32 -30.95
CA LYS A 184 -1.11 20.66 -30.75
C LYS A 184 -1.37 21.40 -29.43
N TYR A 185 -0.83 20.93 -28.29
CA TYR A 185 -1.05 21.60 -27.01
C TYR A 185 -0.17 22.85 -26.85
N LYS A 186 1.01 22.91 -27.48
CA LYS A 186 1.82 24.14 -27.58
C LYS A 186 1.07 25.28 -28.25
N GLU A 187 0.43 25.01 -29.40
CA GLU A 187 -0.34 26.01 -30.16
C GLU A 187 -1.57 26.49 -29.39
N ILE A 188 -2.26 25.60 -28.66
CA ILE A 188 -3.40 25.98 -27.82
C ILE A 188 -2.93 26.83 -26.64
N SER A 189 -1.81 26.46 -26.00
CA SER A 189 -1.27 27.22 -24.87
C SER A 189 -0.78 28.63 -25.26
N THR A 190 -0.34 28.84 -26.50
CA THR A 190 0.13 30.16 -26.97
C THR A 190 -1.01 31.06 -27.46
N LYS A 191 -2.16 30.49 -27.83
CA LYS A 191 -3.35 31.26 -28.26
C LYS A 191 -4.27 31.70 -27.11
N VAL A 192 -4.01 31.23 -25.89
CA VAL A 192 -4.82 31.51 -24.70
C VAL A 192 -4.23 32.64 -23.84
N ILE A 193 -3.09 33.22 -24.27
CA ILE A 193 -2.53 34.47 -23.73
C ILE A 193 -2.85 35.60 -24.71
#